data_AF-A0A519SZ52-F1
#
_entry.id   AF-A0A519SZ52-F1
#
_cell.length_a   1.000
_cell.length_b   1.000
_cell.length_c   1.000
_cell.angle_alpha   90.00
_cell.angle_beta   90.00
_cell.angle_gamma   90.00
#
_symmetry.space_group_name_H-M   'P 1'
#
loop_
_entity.id
_entity.type
_entity.pdbx_description
1 polymer ?
#
loop_
_entity_poly.entity_id
_entity_poly.type
_entity_poly.pdbx_seq_one_letter_code
_entity_poly.pdbx_strand_id
1 'polypeptide(L)'
;KRYQHQRNEWSIHYNISPDQTLFAGDGGDPGQVAKATDGEWINLFRPDGDHFNAEHLVKMNHHTYKLEPNVHFSPDGKWVIFRANFEGKEQVYAVEIAKSAS
;
A
#
# COMPACT_ATOMS: atom_id res chain seq x y z
N LYS A 1 17.70 -0.12 -8.88
CA LYS A 1 17.14 0.91 -9.79
C LYS A 1 16.43 1.96 -8.94
N ARG A 2 16.24 3.19 -9.44
CA ARG A 2 15.44 4.21 -8.76
C ARG A 2 14.12 4.35 -9.54
N TYR A 3 13.01 4.39 -8.81
CA TYR A 3 11.68 4.55 -9.37
C TYR A 3 11.04 5.80 -8.77
N GLN A 4 10.45 6.64 -9.61
CA GLN A 4 9.66 7.80 -9.18
C GLN A 4 8.22 7.37 -8.88
N HIS A 5 7.57 8.08 -7.96
CA HIS A 5 6.16 7.94 -7.64
C HIS A 5 5.55 9.33 -7.36
N GLN A 6 4.24 9.44 -7.44
CA GLN A 6 3.51 10.68 -7.19
C GLN A 6 3.40 10.98 -5.70
N ARG A 7 3.07 12.24 -5.36
CA ARG A 7 2.87 12.65 -3.96
C ARG A 7 1.81 11.81 -3.24
N ASN A 8 0.69 11.54 -3.91
CA ASN A 8 -0.42 10.76 -3.34
C ASN A 8 -0.13 9.26 -3.25
N GLU A 9 0.96 8.80 -3.86
CA GLU A 9 1.45 7.42 -3.76
C GLU A 9 2.44 7.24 -2.60
N TRP A 10 2.84 8.33 -1.94
CA TRP A 10 3.76 8.25 -0.82
C TRP A 10 3.17 7.41 0.32
N SER A 11 4.00 6.54 0.87
CA SER A 11 3.65 5.66 1.98
C SER A 11 4.62 5.84 3.15
N ILE A 12 4.14 5.57 4.36
CA ILE A 12 4.98 5.54 5.57
C ILE A 12 5.98 4.38 5.46
N HIS A 13 5.49 3.22 5.03
CA HIS A 13 6.29 2.01 4.81
C HIS A 13 6.19 1.52 3.37
N TYR A 14 7.28 0.88 2.93
CA TYR A 14 7.34 0.14 1.68
C TYR A 14 7.84 -1.27 1.94
N ASN A 15 7.32 -2.22 1.17
CA ASN A 15 7.76 -3.62 1.19
C ASN A 15 7.95 -4.12 -0.25
N ILE A 16 8.67 -5.23 -0.40
CA ILE A 16 8.99 -5.86 -1.68
C ILE A 16 8.47 -7.30 -1.69
N SER A 17 7.95 -7.76 -2.82
CA SER A 17 7.45 -9.13 -2.97
C SER A 17 8.57 -10.18 -2.84
N PRO A 18 8.27 -11.43 -2.48
CA PRO A 18 9.28 -12.49 -2.32
C PRO A 18 10.15 -12.72 -3.55
N ASP A 19 9.57 -12.59 -4.75
CA ASP A 19 10.25 -12.70 -6.04
C ASP A 19 10.95 -11.40 -6.49
N GLN A 20 10.84 -10.33 -5.68
CA GLN A 20 11.45 -9.03 -5.88
C GLN A 20 10.99 -8.28 -7.14
N THR A 21 9.79 -8.59 -7.64
CA THR A 21 9.24 -7.96 -8.85
C THR A 21 8.23 -6.84 -8.57
N LEU A 22 7.60 -6.84 -7.40
CA LEU A 22 6.55 -5.90 -6.98
C LEU A 22 6.94 -5.18 -5.69
N PHE A 23 6.38 -3.98 -5.49
CA PHE A 23 6.45 -3.27 -4.22
C PHE A 23 5.05 -2.97 -3.71
N ALA A 24 4.90 -2.81 -2.40
CA ALA A 24 3.68 -2.34 -1.78
C ALA A 24 3.98 -1.16 -0.87
N GLY A 25 3.01 -0.26 -0.73
CA GLY A 25 3.06 0.85 0.22
C GLY A 25 1.74 1.00 0.98
N ASP A 26 1.82 1.45 2.23
CA ASP A 26 0.66 1.56 3.13
C ASP A 26 -0.03 2.94 3.15
N GLY A 27 0.40 3.84 2.29
CA GLY A 27 -0.15 5.19 2.19
C GLY A 27 0.08 6.02 3.45
N GLY A 28 -0.69 7.08 3.60
CA GLY A 28 -0.65 7.96 4.76
C GLY A 28 -1.76 9.00 4.72
N ASP A 29 -2.26 9.37 5.90
CA ASP A 29 -3.22 10.46 6.02
C ASP A 29 -2.61 11.83 5.64
N PRO A 30 -3.44 12.88 5.41
CA PRO A 30 -2.94 14.21 5.07
C PRO A 30 -2.09 14.89 6.15
N GLY A 31 -2.08 14.35 7.38
CA GLY A 31 -1.23 14.79 8.48
C GLY A 31 0.22 14.31 8.37
N GLN A 32 0.50 13.32 7.51
CA GLN A 32 1.84 12.78 7.29
C GLN A 32 2.76 13.69 6.47
N VAL A 33 4.05 13.33 6.43
CA VAL A 33 5.14 14.15 5.85
C VAL A 33 4.87 14.58 4.41
N ALA A 34 4.28 13.72 3.58
CA ALA A 34 3.99 14.04 2.19
C ALA A 34 2.86 15.08 2.00
N LYS A 35 2.04 15.29 3.04
CA LYS A 35 0.80 16.10 2.99
C LYS A 35 -0.07 15.74 1.79
N ALA A 36 -0.18 14.45 1.52
CA ALA A 36 -0.98 13.92 0.41
C ALA A 36 -2.47 14.13 0.73
N THR A 37 -3.21 14.74 -0.19
CA THR A 37 -4.65 14.98 0.01
C THR A 37 -5.52 13.78 -0.35
N ASP A 38 -4.93 12.79 -1.02
CA ASP A 38 -5.55 11.53 -1.44
C ASP A 38 -4.53 10.38 -1.30
N GLY A 39 -3.85 10.33 -0.16
CA GLY A 39 -2.79 9.35 0.14
C GLY A 39 -3.23 8.11 0.90
N GLU A 40 -4.51 8.03 1.26
CA GLU A 40 -5.04 6.96 2.12
C GLU A 40 -5.37 5.71 1.29
N TRP A 41 -4.33 5.06 0.78
CA TRP A 41 -4.42 3.86 -0.05
C TRP A 41 -3.33 2.83 0.30
N ILE A 42 -3.70 1.55 0.36
CA ILE A 42 -2.73 0.48 0.15
C ILE A 42 -2.44 0.42 -1.35
N ASN A 43 -1.20 0.63 -1.72
CA ASN A 43 -0.74 0.68 -3.10
C ASN A 43 0.06 -0.57 -3.46
N LEU A 44 -0.14 -1.08 -4.68
CA LEU A 44 0.73 -2.04 -5.33
C LEU A 44 1.47 -1.36 -6.47
N PHE A 45 2.79 -1.33 -6.39
CA PHE A 45 3.65 -0.66 -7.37
C PHE A 45 4.28 -1.68 -8.31
N ARG A 46 4.08 -1.45 -9.61
CA ARG A 46 4.77 -2.18 -10.68
C ARG A 46 5.83 -1.28 -11.29
N PRO A 47 7.12 -1.68 -11.28
CA PRO A 47 8.15 -0.96 -12.01
C PRO A 47 7.81 -0.81 -13.49
N ASP A 48 7.85 0.41 -14.01
CA ASP A 48 7.77 0.72 -15.44
C ASP A 48 8.86 1.76 -15.77
N GLY A 49 9.93 1.31 -16.43
CA GLY A 49 11.11 2.15 -16.68
C GLY A 49 11.73 2.72 -15.40
N ASP A 50 11.60 4.04 -15.22
CA ASP A 50 12.11 4.84 -14.10
C ASP A 50 11.01 5.33 -13.14
N HIS A 51 9.78 4.84 -13.29
CA HIS A 51 8.64 5.18 -12.44
C HIS A 51 7.89 3.93 -11.99
N PHE A 52 6.98 4.10 -11.04
CA PHE A 52 6.01 3.08 -10.70
C PHE A 52 4.69 3.34 -11.41
N ASN A 53 4.08 2.26 -11.90
CA ASN A 53 2.64 2.22 -12.17
C ASN A 53 1.96 1.73 -10.88
N ALA A 54 1.35 2.67 -10.15
CA ALA A 54 0.68 2.40 -8.88
C ALA A 54 -0.77 1.92 -9.10
N GLU A 55 -1.15 0.85 -8.41
CA GLU A 55 -2.52 0.35 -8.34
C GLU A 55 -3.05 0.49 -6.91
N HIS A 56 -4.20 1.14 -6.77
CA HIS A 56 -4.92 1.25 -5.49
C HIS A 56 -5.62 -0.07 -5.16
N LEU A 57 -5.17 -0.75 -4.12
CA LEU A 57 -5.76 -2.02 -3.67
C LEU A 57 -6.85 -1.83 -2.61
N VAL A 58 -6.59 -0.98 -1.62
CA VAL A 58 -7.51 -0.79 -0.49
C VAL A 58 -7.60 0.69 -0.14
N LYS A 59 -8.81 1.20 -0.01
CA LYS A 59 -9.07 2.55 0.48
C LYS A 59 -8.93 2.60 1.99
N MET A 60 -8.03 3.43 2.50
CA MET A 60 -7.67 3.52 3.92
C MET A 60 -8.36 4.68 4.65
N ASN A 61 -9.33 5.36 4.03
CA ASN A 61 -10.03 6.52 4.61
C ASN A 61 -10.87 6.23 5.87
N HIS A 62 -11.01 4.96 6.26
CA HIS A 62 -11.62 4.53 7.52
C HIS A 62 -10.57 4.09 8.56
N HIS A 63 -9.28 4.14 8.23
CA HIS A 63 -8.18 3.89 9.14
C HIS A 63 -7.68 5.21 9.73
N THR A 64 -7.42 5.24 11.03
CA THR A 64 -7.08 6.50 11.73
C THR A 64 -5.60 6.87 11.72
N TYR A 65 -4.72 6.02 11.17
CA TYR A 65 -3.27 6.25 11.07
C TYR A 65 -2.53 6.59 12.38
N LYS A 66 -3.15 6.37 13.56
CA LYS A 66 -2.47 6.35 14.87
C LYS A 66 -1.63 5.09 15.09
N LEU A 67 -1.94 4.05 14.33
CA LEU A 67 -1.19 2.81 14.21
C LEU A 67 -0.78 2.71 12.74
N GLU A 68 0.46 2.36 12.47
CA GLU A 68 0.92 2.21 11.08
C GLU A 68 0.52 0.84 10.50
N PRO A 69 -0.05 0.79 9.28
CA PRO A 69 -0.54 -0.47 8.69
C PRO A 69 0.56 -1.50 8.45
N ASN A 70 1.74 -1.04 8.01
CA ASN A 70 2.96 -1.82 7.80
C ASN A 70 2.74 -3.09 6.94
N VAL A 71 2.52 -2.87 5.65
CA VAL A 71 2.17 -3.90 4.65
C VAL A 71 3.26 -4.96 4.47
N HIS A 72 2.85 -6.22 4.31
CA HIS A 72 3.71 -7.36 4.03
C HIS A 72 3.12 -8.22 2.92
N PHE A 73 3.95 -8.74 2.02
CA PHE A 73 3.51 -9.75 1.05
C PHE A 73 3.40 -11.12 1.72
N SER A 74 2.39 -11.91 1.33
CA SER A 74 2.33 -13.33 1.71
C SER A 74 3.48 -14.13 1.06
N PRO A 75 3.95 -15.22 1.68
CA PRO A 75 5.04 -16.03 1.12
C PRO A 75 4.73 -16.63 -0.26
N ASP A 76 3.45 -16.89 -0.54
CA ASP A 76 3.00 -17.40 -1.85
C ASP A 76 2.78 -16.29 -2.89
N GLY A 77 3.02 -15.03 -2.54
CA GLY A 77 2.92 -13.87 -3.43
C GLY A 77 1.50 -13.53 -3.88
N LYS A 78 0.46 -14.01 -3.20
CA LYS A 78 -0.93 -13.75 -3.60
C LYS A 78 -1.61 -12.60 -2.86
N TRP A 79 -1.08 -12.21 -1.70
CA TRP A 79 -1.75 -11.27 -0.80
C TRP A 79 -0.81 -10.16 -0.33
N VAL A 80 -1.39 -9.00 -0.07
CA VAL A 80 -0.83 -8.00 0.83
C VAL A 80 -1.58 -8.06 2.16
N ILE A 81 -0.85 -8.31 3.24
CA ILE A 81 -1.35 -8.43 4.62
C ILE A 81 -0.97 -7.15 5.38
N PHE A 82 -1.90 -6.59 6.14
CA PHE A 82 -1.70 -5.33 6.86
C PHE A 82 -2.61 -5.23 8.09
N ARG A 83 -2.28 -4.29 8.98
CA ARG A 83 -3.14 -3.94 10.12
C ARG A 83 -3.99 -2.73 9.77
N ALA A 84 -5.25 -2.72 10.21
CA ALA A 84 -6.09 -1.54 10.11
C ALA A 84 -7.13 -1.54 11.24
N ASN A 85 -7.84 -0.42 11.37
CA ASN A 85 -8.88 -0.24 12.38
C ASN A 85 -10.19 0.30 11.77
N PHE A 86 -10.52 -0.14 10.55
CA PHE A 86 -11.71 0.27 9.80
C PHE A 86 -13.01 0.16 10.62
N GLU A 87 -13.07 -0.81 11.52
CA GLU A 87 -14.24 -1.13 12.35
C GLU A 87 -14.10 -0.63 13.80
N GLY A 88 -13.19 0.33 14.03
CA GLY A 88 -12.94 0.92 15.35
C GLY A 88 -12.08 0.07 16.29
N LYS A 89 -11.61 -1.11 15.84
CA LYS A 89 -10.65 -1.97 16.55
C LYS A 89 -9.53 -2.40 15.61
N GLU A 90 -8.33 -2.55 16.14
CA GLU A 90 -7.19 -3.07 15.38
C GLU A 90 -7.44 -4.53 14.98
N GLN A 91 -7.29 -4.81 13.68
CA GLN A 91 -7.45 -6.13 13.08
C GLN A 91 -6.38 -6.34 12.00
N VAL A 92 -6.21 -7.58 11.59
CA VAL A 92 -5.37 -7.96 10.44
C VAL A 92 -6.26 -8.23 9.24
N TYR A 93 -5.92 -7.63 8.12
CA TYR A 93 -6.60 -7.77 6.84
C TYR A 93 -5.64 -8.30 5.79
N ALA A 94 -6.20 -8.89 4.74
CA ALA A 94 -5.46 -9.26 3.54
C ALA A 94 -6.26 -8.87 2.30
N VAL A 95 -5.56 -8.38 1.28
CA VAL A 95 -6.12 -8.09 -0.05
C VAL A 95 -5.38 -8.90 -1.10
N GLU A 96 -6.12 -9.52 -2.02
CA GLU A 96 -5.53 -10.28 -3.12
C GLU A 96 -4.88 -9.32 -4.14
N ILE A 97 -3.70 -9.67 -4.66
CA ILE A 97 -3.00 -8.85 -5.66
C ILE A 97 -3.29 -9.26 -7.11
N ALA A 98 -3.94 -10.41 -7.29
CA ALA A 98 -4.39 -10.83 -8.60
C ALA A 98 -5.47 -9.87 -9.10
N LYS A 99 -5.34 -9.42 -10.35
CA LYS A 99 -6.40 -8.61 -10.98
C LYS A 99 -7.65 -9.47 -11.11
N SER A 100 -8.79 -8.92 -10.71
CA SER A 100 -10.09 -9.54 -10.97
C SER A 100 -10.23 -9.81 -12.47
N ALA A 101 -10.61 -11.04 -12.82
CA ALA A 101 -11.05 -11.33 -14.18
C ALA A 101 -12.25 -10.44 -14.49
N SER A 102 -12.12 -9.59 -15.51
CA SER A 102 -13.19 -8.72 -16.01
C SER A 102 -14.00 -9.43 -17.08
#